data_AF-A0A6J1Q930-F1
#
_entry.id   AF-A0A6J1Q930-F1
#
_cell.length_a   1.000
_cell.length_b   1.000
_cell.length_c   1.000
_cell.angle_alpha   90.00
_cell.angle_beta   90.00
_cell.angle_gamma   90.00
#
_symmetry.space_group_name_H-M   'P 1'
#
loop_
_entity.id
_entity.type
_entity.pdbx_description
1 polymer ?
#
loop_
_entity_poly.entity_id
_entity_poly.type
_entity_poly.pdbx_seq_one_letter_code
_entity_poly.pdbx_strand_id
1 'polypeptide(L)'
;MDNDPIWQSASANQLDLARVVVERTVMARVYHNALYLNEDGDVYRDQLFHGHINKLAKVVTSNHRDLRISKVYHYECPWSWAQAELTVISAYKTPRDKLQCVFCCATTIMNLFSMASERGIPAADDLTPVLVYRLIRRRCIDCSICRQLLRESIGGRRTILVDAVLRRDRVKTMD
;
A
#
# COMPACT_ATOMS: atom_id res chain seq x y z
N MET A 1 23.14 17.23 -12.22
CA MET A 1 22.26 18.37 -12.50
C MET A 1 22.83 19.64 -11.90
N ASP A 2 23.17 19.67 -10.61
CA ASP A 2 23.62 20.92 -9.95
C ASP A 2 24.99 21.46 -10.42
N ASN A 3 25.86 20.61 -11.00
CA ASN A 3 27.17 21.00 -11.54
C ASN A 3 27.19 21.18 -13.07
N ASP A 4 26.06 21.00 -13.75
CA ASP A 4 25.99 21.05 -15.21
C ASP A 4 25.67 22.50 -15.66
N PRO A 5 26.50 23.12 -16.52
CA PRO A 5 26.31 24.51 -16.96
C PRO A 5 24.96 24.75 -17.65
N ILE A 6 24.35 23.73 -18.25
CA ILE A 6 23.04 23.84 -18.91
C ILE A 6 21.91 24.06 -17.88
N TRP A 7 22.07 23.57 -16.65
CA TRP A 7 21.04 23.59 -15.62
C TRP A 7 21.20 24.73 -14.60
N GLN A 8 22.24 25.56 -14.72
CA GLN A 8 22.53 26.64 -13.76
C GLN A 8 21.45 27.73 -13.68
N SER A 9 20.66 27.91 -14.76
CA SER A 9 19.56 28.88 -14.81
C SER A 9 18.19 28.28 -14.51
N ALA A 10 18.11 26.97 -14.23
CA ALA A 10 16.85 26.30 -13.97
C ALA A 10 16.36 26.57 -12.54
N SER A 11 15.08 26.88 -12.39
CA SER A 11 14.43 26.99 -11.09
C SER A 11 14.32 25.64 -10.38
N ALA A 12 14.16 25.67 -9.04
CA ALA A 12 13.95 24.45 -8.24
C ALA A 12 12.78 23.59 -8.76
N ASN A 13 11.68 24.22 -9.19
CA ASN A 13 10.53 23.52 -9.75
C ASN A 13 10.87 22.84 -11.09
N GLN A 14 11.64 23.50 -11.96
CA GLN A 14 12.09 22.91 -13.22
C GLN A 14 13.04 21.72 -12.99
N LEU A 15 13.91 21.81 -11.98
CA LEU A 15 14.80 20.73 -11.60
C LEU A 15 14.03 19.52 -11.03
N ASP A 16 13.00 19.74 -10.21
CA ASP A 16 12.17 18.65 -9.71
C ASP A 16 11.37 17.97 -10.84
N LEU A 17 10.77 18.76 -11.74
CA LEU A 17 10.11 18.24 -12.94
C LEU A 17 11.07 17.42 -13.80
N ALA A 18 12.30 17.89 -14.01
CA ALA A 18 13.31 17.15 -14.75
C ALA A 18 13.65 15.81 -14.07
N ARG A 19 13.80 15.78 -12.75
CA ARG A 19 14.03 14.55 -11.98
C ARG A 19 12.88 13.56 -12.14
N VAL A 20 11.63 14.02 -12.05
CA VAL A 20 10.43 13.18 -12.25
C VAL A 20 10.39 12.60 -13.66
N VAL A 21 10.69 13.40 -14.68
CA VAL A 21 10.70 12.93 -16.08
C VAL A 21 11.81 11.90 -16.32
N VAL A 22 13.01 12.13 -15.78
CA VAL A 22 14.13 11.18 -15.87
C VAL A 22 13.77 9.87 -15.17
N GLU A 23 13.23 9.95 -13.96
CA GLU A 23 12.77 8.78 -13.20
C GLU A 23 11.74 7.96 -13.99
N ARG A 24 10.69 8.62 -14.53
CA ARG A 24 9.68 7.96 -15.37
C ARG A 24 10.27 7.32 -16.61
N THR A 25 11.19 8.00 -17.27
CA THR A 25 11.81 7.52 -18.52
C THR A 25 12.70 6.31 -18.28
N VAL A 26 13.53 6.36 -17.24
CA VAL A 26 14.41 5.24 -16.85
C VAL A 26 13.56 4.06 -16.40
N MET A 27 12.63 4.28 -15.46
CA MET A 27 11.76 3.21 -14.94
C MET A 27 10.90 2.60 -16.04
N ALA A 28 10.42 3.36 -17.02
CA ALA A 28 9.65 2.80 -18.14
C ALA A 28 10.41 1.69 -18.89
N ARG A 29 11.74 1.76 -18.93
CA ARG A 29 12.62 0.78 -19.59
C ARG A 29 13.08 -0.33 -18.64
N VAL A 30 13.46 0.01 -17.41
CA VAL A 30 14.12 -0.93 -16.51
C VAL A 30 13.17 -1.61 -15.52
N TYR A 31 11.90 -1.21 -15.44
CA TYR A 31 10.95 -1.65 -14.40
C TYR A 31 10.94 -3.17 -14.16
N HIS A 32 10.84 -3.96 -15.24
CA HIS A 32 10.80 -5.42 -15.13
C HIS A 32 12.10 -5.96 -14.55
N ASN A 33 13.24 -5.59 -15.15
CA ASN A 33 14.55 -6.10 -14.74
C ASN A 33 14.98 -5.58 -13.36
N ALA A 34 14.53 -4.39 -12.97
CA ALA A 34 14.83 -3.82 -11.66
C ALA A 34 14.01 -4.48 -10.53
N LEU A 35 12.80 -4.99 -10.83
CA LEU A 35 11.93 -5.60 -9.83
C LEU A 35 12.00 -7.13 -9.78
N TYR A 36 12.30 -7.78 -10.90
CA TYR A 36 12.36 -9.24 -11.03
C TYR A 36 13.79 -9.68 -11.35
N LEU A 37 14.74 -9.34 -10.47
CA LEU A 37 16.16 -9.70 -10.63
C LEU A 37 16.38 -11.22 -10.64
N ASN A 38 15.55 -11.96 -9.90
CA ASN A 38 15.59 -13.42 -9.85
C ASN A 38 14.54 -14.04 -10.79
N GLU A 39 13.96 -13.23 -11.68
CA GLU A 39 12.93 -13.58 -12.68
C GLU A 39 11.85 -14.49 -12.09
N ASP A 40 11.90 -15.79 -12.38
CA ASP A 40 10.98 -16.82 -11.92
C ASP A 40 10.83 -16.87 -10.39
N GLY A 41 11.91 -16.63 -9.65
CA GLY A 41 11.88 -16.61 -8.18
C GLY A 41 11.06 -15.44 -7.65
N ASP A 42 11.11 -14.29 -8.31
CA ASP A 42 10.31 -13.12 -7.93
C ASP A 42 8.84 -13.30 -8.35
N VAL A 43 8.60 -13.83 -9.56
CA VAL A 43 7.25 -14.15 -10.05
C VAL A 43 6.56 -15.19 -9.17
N TYR A 44 7.25 -16.26 -8.79
CA TYR A 44 6.70 -17.30 -7.93
C TYR A 44 6.35 -16.76 -6.53
N ARG A 45 7.21 -15.91 -5.96
CA ARG A 45 6.92 -15.24 -4.68
C ARG A 45 5.65 -14.38 -4.76
N ASP A 46 5.43 -13.72 -5.89
CA ASP A 46 4.26 -12.87 -6.11
C ASP A 46 2.99 -13.70 -6.21
N GLN A 47 3.05 -14.81 -6.92
CA GLN A 47 1.94 -15.76 -7.03
C GLN A 47 1.58 -16.37 -5.68
N LEU A 48 2.57 -16.79 -4.88
CA LEU A 48 2.34 -17.33 -3.54
C LEU A 48 1.70 -16.30 -2.61
N PHE A 49 2.25 -15.08 -2.60
CA PHE A 49 1.70 -13.97 -1.82
C PHE A 49 0.27 -13.64 -2.25
N HIS A 50 0.01 -13.58 -3.56
CA HIS A 50 -1.31 -13.37 -4.12
C HIS A 50 -2.30 -14.46 -3.69
N GLY A 51 -1.87 -15.72 -3.69
CA GLY A 51 -2.64 -16.85 -3.18
C GLY A 51 -3.01 -16.68 -1.70
N HIS A 52 -2.07 -16.23 -0.87
CA HIS A 52 -2.32 -15.95 0.56
C HIS A 52 -3.31 -14.79 0.76
N ILE A 53 -3.12 -13.67 0.05
CA ILE A 53 -4.03 -12.52 0.14
C ILE A 53 -5.43 -12.87 -0.35
N ASN A 54 -5.56 -13.69 -1.41
CA ASN A 54 -6.87 -14.14 -1.90
C ASN A 54 -7.62 -15.01 -0.90
N LYS A 55 -6.92 -15.88 -0.16
CA LYS A 55 -7.52 -16.66 0.94
C LYS A 55 -7.93 -15.72 2.07
N LEU A 56 -7.04 -14.81 2.48
CA LEU A 56 -7.28 -13.85 3.55
C LEU A 56 -8.48 -12.93 3.25
N ALA A 57 -8.60 -12.45 2.01
CA ALA A 57 -9.68 -11.55 1.57
C ALA A 57 -11.08 -12.19 1.61
N LYS A 58 -11.18 -13.53 1.70
CA LYS A 58 -12.45 -14.25 1.87
C LYS A 58 -12.90 -14.28 3.34
N VAL A 59 -11.96 -14.28 4.28
CA VAL A 59 -12.21 -14.43 5.73
C VAL A 59 -12.27 -13.08 6.43
N VAL A 60 -11.43 -12.14 6.02
CA VAL A 60 -11.32 -10.83 6.66
C VAL A 60 -12.52 -9.95 6.29
N THR A 61 -13.31 -9.63 7.30
CA THR A 61 -14.39 -8.64 7.26
C THR A 61 -13.97 -7.36 7.98
N SER A 62 -14.63 -6.23 7.71
CA SER A 62 -14.34 -4.96 8.39
C SER A 62 -14.51 -5.04 9.92
N ASN A 63 -15.32 -5.97 10.41
CA ASN A 63 -15.55 -6.21 11.83
C ASN A 63 -14.66 -7.34 12.43
N HIS A 64 -13.59 -7.74 11.73
CA HIS A 64 -12.71 -8.80 12.21
C HIS A 64 -11.97 -8.35 13.49
N ARG A 65 -12.04 -9.17 14.56
CA ARG A 65 -11.49 -8.83 15.88
C ARG A 65 -10.02 -8.43 15.84
N ASP A 66 -9.23 -9.10 15.01
CA ASP A 66 -7.79 -8.84 14.91
C ASP A 66 -7.47 -7.51 14.18
N LEU A 67 -8.36 -7.00 13.31
CA LEU A 67 -8.17 -5.71 12.65
C LEU A 67 -8.33 -4.52 13.60
N ARG A 68 -9.11 -4.66 14.69
CA ARG A 68 -9.31 -3.60 15.71
C ARG A 68 -9.77 -2.25 15.14
N ILE A 69 -10.55 -2.23 14.06
CA ILE A 69 -11.13 -1.00 13.51
C ILE A 69 -12.24 -0.51 14.45
N SER A 70 -12.24 0.78 14.79
CA SER A 70 -13.29 1.37 15.60
C SER A 70 -14.62 1.38 14.84
N LYS A 71 -15.71 1.04 15.55
CA LYS A 71 -17.07 0.99 14.97
C LYS A 71 -17.53 2.33 14.40
N VAL A 72 -17.00 3.45 14.91
CA VAL A 72 -17.30 4.80 14.41
C VAL A 72 -16.95 4.93 12.93
N TYR A 73 -15.84 4.32 12.50
CA TYR A 73 -15.39 4.39 11.10
C TYR A 73 -16.06 3.36 10.19
N HIS A 74 -16.86 2.44 10.73
CA HIS A 74 -17.56 1.44 9.91
C HIS A 74 -18.65 2.07 9.04
N TYR A 75 -19.16 3.26 9.39
CA TYR A 75 -20.16 3.96 8.59
C TYR A 75 -19.65 4.29 7.17
N GLU A 76 -18.38 4.64 7.06
CA GLU A 76 -17.72 4.97 5.78
C GLU A 76 -17.27 3.71 5.00
N CYS A 77 -17.49 2.50 5.53
CA CYS A 77 -17.14 1.24 4.86
C CYS A 77 -17.98 1.06 3.58
N PRO A 78 -17.38 0.66 2.43
CA PRO A 78 -16.05 0.08 2.26
C PRO A 78 -14.90 1.08 1.99
N TRP A 79 -15.06 2.38 2.25
CA TRP A 79 -14.13 3.44 1.89
C TRP A 79 -13.85 3.41 0.37
N SER A 80 -14.91 3.63 -0.42
CA SER A 80 -14.88 3.58 -1.89
C SER A 80 -13.92 4.62 -2.49
N TRP A 81 -13.85 5.81 -1.90
CA TRP A 81 -12.94 6.88 -2.30
C TRP A 81 -11.47 6.47 -2.16
N ALA A 82 -11.08 5.93 -1.01
CA ALA A 82 -9.75 5.37 -0.80
C ALA A 82 -9.44 4.19 -1.76
N GLN A 83 -10.48 3.47 -2.20
CA GLN A 83 -10.35 2.41 -3.21
C GLN A 83 -9.91 2.94 -4.56
N ALA A 84 -10.41 4.12 -4.93
CA ALA A 84 -10.20 4.70 -6.24
C ALA A 84 -8.71 5.02 -6.42
N GLU A 85 -8.11 5.64 -5.41
CA GLU A 85 -6.66 5.97 -5.34
C GLU A 85 -5.78 4.72 -5.49
N LEU A 86 -6.16 3.61 -4.86
CA LEU A 86 -5.42 2.34 -4.96
C LEU A 86 -5.70 1.56 -6.25
N THR A 87 -6.69 1.93 -7.07
CA THR A 87 -6.96 1.24 -8.36
C THR A 87 -5.80 1.42 -9.32
N VAL A 88 -5.32 2.65 -9.39
CA VAL A 88 -4.41 3.12 -10.45
C VAL A 88 -2.95 2.80 -10.13
N ILE A 89 -2.66 2.34 -8.91
CA ILE A 89 -1.31 2.07 -8.43
C ILE A 89 -0.53 1.07 -9.30
N SER A 90 -1.25 0.16 -9.96
CA SER A 90 -0.70 -0.85 -10.87
C SER A 90 -0.30 -0.31 -12.23
N ALA A 91 -0.91 0.81 -12.65
CA ALA A 91 -0.55 1.47 -13.89
C ALA A 91 0.78 2.23 -13.78
N TYR A 92 1.16 2.65 -12.56
CA TYR A 92 2.39 3.41 -12.33
C TYR A 92 3.61 2.50 -12.20
N LYS A 93 4.70 2.88 -12.88
CA LYS A 93 5.99 2.17 -12.84
C LYS A 93 7.00 2.82 -11.91
N THR A 94 6.90 4.11 -11.63
CA THR A 94 7.85 4.81 -10.75
C THR A 94 7.51 4.57 -9.28
N PRO A 95 8.52 4.45 -8.41
CA PRO A 95 8.28 4.38 -6.97
C PRO A 95 7.60 5.65 -6.44
N ARG A 96 7.93 6.83 -6.97
CA ARG A 96 7.29 8.10 -6.58
C ARG A 96 5.78 8.11 -6.84
N ASP A 97 5.34 7.79 -8.06
CA ASP A 97 3.92 7.82 -8.40
C ASP A 97 3.14 6.75 -7.62
N LYS A 98 3.77 5.58 -7.43
CA LYS A 98 3.27 4.48 -6.61
C LYS A 98 3.07 4.89 -5.13
N LEU A 99 4.03 5.58 -4.53
CA LEU A 99 3.93 6.12 -3.17
C LEU A 99 2.87 7.23 -3.08
N GLN A 100 2.76 8.07 -4.11
CA GLN A 100 1.75 9.13 -4.15
C GLN A 100 0.34 8.55 -4.07
N CYS A 101 0.04 7.44 -4.76
CA CYS A 101 -1.27 6.76 -4.64
C CYS A 101 -1.56 6.32 -3.20
N VAL A 102 -0.55 5.80 -2.50
CA VAL A 102 -0.68 5.34 -1.10
C VAL A 102 -0.89 6.54 -0.18
N PHE A 103 -0.14 7.61 -0.40
CA PHE A 103 -0.29 8.85 0.35
C PHE A 103 -1.68 9.46 0.14
N CYS A 104 -2.13 9.60 -1.11
CA CYS A 104 -3.49 10.07 -1.42
C CYS A 104 -4.54 9.22 -0.73
N CYS A 105 -4.43 7.88 -0.81
CA CYS A 105 -5.33 6.97 -0.12
C CYS A 105 -5.35 7.21 1.39
N ALA A 106 -4.19 7.33 2.03
CA ALA A 106 -4.07 7.61 3.46
C ALA A 106 -4.69 8.96 3.84
N THR A 107 -4.42 10.01 3.07
CA THR A 107 -5.03 11.33 3.25
C THR A 107 -6.54 11.28 3.09
N THR A 108 -7.07 10.57 2.10
CA THR A 108 -8.51 10.37 1.93
C THR A 108 -9.12 9.69 3.14
N ILE A 109 -8.50 8.61 3.66
CA ILE A 109 -8.98 7.92 4.86
C ILE A 109 -8.96 8.86 6.08
N MET A 110 -7.88 9.62 6.28
CA MET A 110 -7.76 10.58 7.38
C MET A 110 -8.81 11.71 7.31
N ASN A 111 -9.15 12.15 6.10
CA ASN A 111 -10.23 13.13 5.89
C ASN A 111 -11.59 12.51 6.23
N LEU A 112 -11.84 11.26 5.84
CA LEU A 112 -13.06 10.52 6.21
C LEU A 112 -13.16 10.37 7.74
N PHE A 113 -12.06 10.06 8.42
CA PHE A 113 -12.06 9.96 9.88
C PHE A 113 -12.30 11.30 10.57
N SER A 114 -11.71 12.38 10.04
CA SER A 114 -11.92 13.74 10.56
C SER A 114 -13.39 14.17 10.44
N MET A 115 -14.11 13.69 9.42
CA MET A 115 -15.55 13.95 9.29
C MET A 115 -16.41 13.05 10.20
N ALA A 116 -15.99 11.80 10.40
CA ALA A 116 -16.71 10.84 11.22
C ALA A 116 -16.48 11.04 12.74
N SER A 117 -15.41 11.73 13.13
CA SER A 117 -15.01 11.95 14.52
C SER A 117 -15.41 13.35 14.99
N GLU A 118 -16.35 13.44 15.92
CA GLU A 118 -16.81 14.72 16.47
C GLU A 118 -15.79 15.39 17.43
N ARG A 119 -14.84 14.64 18.00
CA ARG A 119 -13.94 15.14 19.07
C ARG A 119 -12.51 14.57 19.09
N GLY A 120 -12.18 13.59 18.25
CA GLY A 120 -10.87 12.93 18.27
C GLY A 120 -10.07 13.21 17.01
N ILE A 121 -8.81 13.62 17.18
CA ILE A 121 -7.84 13.64 16.08
C ILE A 121 -7.54 12.18 15.71
N PRO A 122 -7.79 11.73 14.47
CA PRO A 122 -7.48 10.37 14.07
C PRO A 122 -5.99 10.07 14.23
N ALA A 123 -5.67 8.94 14.86
CA ALA A 123 -4.28 8.53 15.10
C ALA A 123 -3.81 7.49 14.07
N ALA A 124 -2.49 7.24 14.03
CA ALA A 124 -1.92 6.21 13.17
C ALA A 124 -2.48 4.80 13.46
N ASP A 125 -2.87 4.54 14.71
CA ASP A 125 -3.50 3.29 15.15
C ASP A 125 -4.91 3.09 14.57
N ASP A 126 -5.59 4.18 14.20
CA ASP A 126 -6.90 4.12 13.51
C ASP A 126 -6.73 3.91 12.00
N LEU A 127 -5.70 4.54 11.41
CA LEU A 127 -5.43 4.52 9.97
C LEU A 127 -4.90 3.16 9.50
N THR A 128 -3.90 2.64 10.20
CA THR A 128 -3.18 1.41 9.83
C THR A 128 -4.12 0.22 9.56
N PRO A 129 -5.09 -0.13 10.44
CA PRO A 129 -5.94 -1.28 10.19
C PRO A 129 -6.91 -1.09 9.02
N VAL A 130 -7.41 0.14 8.80
CA VAL A 130 -8.28 0.43 7.64
C VAL A 130 -7.49 0.34 6.34
N LEU A 131 -6.26 0.86 6.30
CA LEU A 131 -5.38 0.75 5.15
C LEU A 131 -5.03 -0.72 4.84
N VAL A 132 -4.68 -1.51 5.86
CA VAL A 132 -4.39 -2.95 5.72
C VAL A 132 -5.63 -3.72 5.24
N TYR A 133 -6.80 -3.49 5.84
CA TYR A 133 -8.05 -4.08 5.37
C TYR A 133 -8.30 -3.75 3.90
N ARG A 134 -8.07 -2.49 3.52
CA ARG A 134 -8.33 -2.04 2.16
C ARG A 134 -7.39 -2.68 1.14
N LEU A 135 -6.11 -2.80 1.46
CA LEU A 135 -5.11 -3.49 0.64
C LEU A 135 -5.44 -4.97 0.46
N ILE A 136 -5.83 -5.67 1.55
CA ILE A 136 -6.26 -7.07 1.50
C ILE A 136 -7.50 -7.21 0.61
N ARG A 137 -8.52 -6.38 0.81
CA ARG A 137 -9.79 -6.47 0.09
C ARG A 137 -9.65 -6.14 -1.39
N ARG A 138 -8.75 -5.21 -1.75
CA ARG A 138 -8.40 -4.89 -3.14
C ARG A 138 -7.73 -6.05 -3.86
N ARG A 139 -7.18 -7.03 -3.14
CA ARG A 139 -6.31 -8.09 -3.68
C ARG A 139 -5.15 -7.49 -4.47
N CYS A 140 -4.67 -6.30 -4.07
CA CYS A 140 -3.77 -5.48 -4.89
C CYS A 140 -2.54 -6.29 -5.32
N ILE A 141 -2.34 -6.39 -6.64
CA ILE A 141 -1.41 -7.34 -7.29
C ILE A 141 0.01 -6.76 -7.43
N ASP A 142 0.23 -5.45 -7.20
CA ASP A 142 1.57 -4.88 -7.23
C ASP A 142 2.38 -5.28 -5.99
N CYS A 143 3.04 -6.43 -6.13
CA CYS A 143 3.78 -7.10 -5.09
C CYS A 143 5.01 -6.31 -4.63
N SER A 144 5.50 -5.34 -5.39
CA SER A 144 6.62 -4.48 -4.97
C SER A 144 6.24 -3.53 -3.85
N ILE A 145 5.14 -2.78 -3.99
CA ILE A 145 4.64 -1.86 -2.95
C ILE A 145 4.04 -2.63 -1.78
N CYS A 146 3.23 -3.65 -2.04
CA CYS A 146 2.65 -4.43 -0.96
C CYS A 146 3.74 -5.15 -0.16
N ARG A 147 4.79 -5.71 -0.79
CA ARG A 147 5.94 -6.24 -0.04
C ARG A 147 6.70 -5.15 0.70
N GLN A 148 6.96 -3.99 0.10
CA GLN A 148 7.70 -2.91 0.76
C GLN A 148 6.93 -2.31 1.94
N LEU A 149 5.66 -1.94 1.74
CA LEU A 149 4.79 -1.39 2.79
C LEU A 149 4.47 -2.41 3.87
N LEU A 150 4.21 -3.68 3.52
CA LEU A 150 4.05 -4.70 4.54
C LEU A 150 5.38 -4.93 5.25
N ARG A 151 6.53 -4.98 4.57
CA ARG A 151 7.83 -5.17 5.23
C ARG A 151 8.20 -4.01 6.16
N GLU A 152 7.90 -2.77 5.81
CA GLU A 152 8.15 -1.59 6.64
C GLU A 152 7.11 -1.46 7.78
N SER A 153 5.83 -1.75 7.51
CA SER A 153 4.77 -1.79 8.54
C SER A 153 4.94 -2.96 9.52
N ILE A 154 5.48 -4.11 9.05
CA ILE A 154 5.79 -5.31 9.85
C ILE A 154 7.17 -5.20 10.52
N GLY A 155 8.07 -4.35 10.01
CA GLY A 155 9.43 -4.16 10.51
C GLY A 155 9.55 -3.36 11.81
N GLY A 156 8.48 -2.71 12.27
CA GLY A 156 8.51 -1.82 13.43
C GLY A 156 8.27 -2.49 14.79
N ARG A 157 7.56 -3.63 14.84
CA ARG A 157 7.36 -4.53 15.98
C ARG A 157 6.22 -5.46 15.58
N ARG A 158 6.42 -6.76 15.76
CA ARG A 158 5.39 -7.80 15.84
C ARG A 158 4.72 -8.18 14.50
N THR A 159 5.29 -9.23 13.93
CA THR A 159 4.74 -10.29 13.06
C THR A 159 3.44 -10.93 13.59
N ILE A 160 2.49 -10.15 14.12
CA ILE A 160 1.32 -10.68 14.82
C ILE A 160 0.09 -10.64 13.94
N LEU A 161 -0.17 -9.64 13.09
CA LEU A 161 -1.48 -9.59 12.46
C LEU A 161 -1.67 -10.62 11.34
N VAL A 162 -0.80 -10.61 10.32
CA VAL A 162 -0.91 -11.56 9.20
C VAL A 162 -0.57 -12.98 9.65
N ASP A 163 0.43 -13.14 10.51
CA ASP A 163 0.85 -14.45 11.00
C ASP A 163 -0.08 -15.00 12.10
N ALA A 164 -0.71 -14.18 12.96
CA ALA A 164 -1.74 -14.68 13.88
C ALA A 164 -3.08 -14.95 13.17
N VAL A 165 -3.43 -14.19 12.13
CA VAL A 165 -4.61 -14.52 11.30
C VAL A 165 -4.36 -15.82 10.52
N LEU A 166 -3.19 -15.98 9.88
CA LEU A 166 -2.83 -17.20 9.15
C LEU A 166 -2.57 -18.41 10.08
N ARG A 167 -2.00 -18.22 11.29
CA ARG A 167 -1.79 -19.32 12.26
C ARG A 167 -3.08 -19.71 12.98
N ARG A 168 -4.00 -18.78 13.28
CA ARG A 168 -5.29 -19.13 13.90
C ARG A 168 -6.22 -19.90 12.96
N ASP A 169 -6.23 -19.59 11.68
CA ASP A 169 -7.07 -20.33 10.73
C ASP A 169 -6.55 -21.74 10.44
N ARG A 170 -5.22 -21.96 10.50
CA ARG A 170 -4.65 -23.32 10.37
C ARG A 170 -5.09 -24.27 11.50
N VAL A 171 -5.41 -23.72 12.68
CA VAL A 171 -5.93 -24.49 13.83
C VAL A 171 -7.43 -24.80 13.68
N LYS A 172 -8.19 -24.01 12.91
CA LYS A 172 -9.63 -24.23 12.71
C LYS A 172 -10.00 -25.18 11.57
N THR A 173 -9.04 -25.58 10.73
CA THR A 173 -9.24 -26.52 9.62
C THR A 173 -8.78 -27.95 9.94
N MET A 174 -8.54 -28.27 11.20
CA MET A 174 -8.14 -29.60 11.68
C MET A 174 -9.10 -30.18 12.74
N ASP A 175 -10.34 -29.69 12.77
CA ASP A 175 -11.49 -30.32 13.46
C ASP A 175 -12.64 -30.52 12.45
#